data_AF-A0A933JX74-F1
#
_entry.id   AF-A0A933JX74-F1
#
_cell.length_a   1.000
_cell.length_b   1.000
_cell.length_c   1.000
_cell.angle_alpha   90.00
_cell.angle_beta   90.00
_cell.angle_gamma   90.00
#
_symmetry.space_group_name_H-M   'P 1'
#
loop_
_entity.id
_entity.type
_entity.pdbx_description
1 polymer ?
#
loop_
_entity_poly.entity_id
_entity_poly.type
_entity_poly.pdbx_seq_one_letter_code
_entity_poly.pdbx_strand_id
1 'polypeptide(L)'
;MMTLSLALLWASSSYALIVTNNRSLELDRPDLQYADDDGAAYAELYAQMFGPDRVTLLTTFDRESARLHESWAARARPPTLLELDRAIEVLSATVTAARGEVDVHLVFAGHGDLDRGQGFLELEDGRLTARALEERAIGRIRARRIHLILDSCNSYFMINPRRPGGERWRTDAKPQSLLDRHPNVGVVLSTSAEAVTYEWSEIQSGVFSYEVRSGLRGAADADEDGLVTYSELSAFITRANAPLRNDLYRPKVFAYPPKSGREVLMSLRGVTRRLEIPATDARRLTIRDQRGVRVADVHNEKGTKVVLALPTTNEPLVLTERVAGPERPKEIVRELPDRQTLRLEDAPESSLVIAERGEAPLFQSLFSEPFGRESFRQLESQADAQPEHFGITRKDAEQLGLFLDTSAALERDSRRLAGTLSFAGAAVLGGFAAGAFANPGSSDLGWVLVGASAAFLGLGVSALVIPSESERLLDEYAKHDFSNEAARASAVSGTEAELAAIADDWKVTRQIIGGSLIGISGLSLTLPVLGFAGALPMADEAGYLMAGLGVGLLGLGIHMLTGYEYPVERTFELEQQSLGRRLDRDVDGREERPDRPWMLSFGGSF
;
A
#
# COMPACT_ATOMS: atom_id res chain seq x y z
N MET A 1 36.66 35.02 -39.68
CA MET A 1 36.60 34.05 -38.57
C MET A 1 35.24 34.20 -37.89
N MET A 2 34.24 33.44 -38.34
CA MET A 2 32.95 33.33 -37.67
C MET A 2 33.04 32.19 -36.67
N THR A 3 32.97 32.51 -35.39
CA THR A 3 32.82 31.54 -34.29
C THR A 3 31.41 30.97 -34.33
N LEU A 4 31.28 29.74 -34.81
CA LEU A 4 30.16 28.85 -34.49
C LEU A 4 30.17 28.65 -32.97
N SER A 5 29.24 29.28 -32.25
CA SER A 5 28.91 28.87 -30.89
C SER A 5 28.22 27.51 -30.96
N LEU A 6 28.98 26.46 -30.66
CA LEU A 6 28.49 25.14 -30.28
C LEU A 6 27.65 25.28 -28.99
N ALA A 7 26.38 25.67 -29.13
CA ALA A 7 25.37 25.28 -28.17
C ALA A 7 24.94 23.86 -28.53
N LEU A 8 25.76 22.86 -28.17
CA LEU A 8 25.25 21.50 -27.97
C LEU A 8 24.27 21.59 -26.80
N LEU A 9 23.02 21.91 -27.10
CA LEU A 9 21.90 21.57 -26.22
C LEU A 9 21.97 20.06 -26.04
N TRP A 10 22.26 19.62 -24.82
CA TRP A 10 22.12 18.23 -24.42
C TRP A 10 20.63 17.87 -24.59
N ALA A 11 20.27 17.30 -25.73
CA ALA A 11 18.91 16.84 -25.97
C ALA A 11 18.68 15.62 -25.07
N SER A 12 17.87 15.76 -24.02
CA SER A 12 17.38 14.63 -23.26
C SER A 12 16.63 13.69 -24.20
N SER A 13 16.99 12.42 -24.22
CA SER A 13 16.35 11.40 -25.05
C SER A 13 15.55 10.45 -24.19
N SER A 14 14.39 10.01 -24.67
CA SER A 14 13.56 9.06 -23.95
C SER A 14 13.34 7.81 -24.79
N TYR A 15 13.31 6.66 -24.12
CA TYR A 15 13.05 5.35 -24.72
C TYR A 15 11.90 4.66 -23.98
N ALA A 16 11.16 3.80 -24.67
CA ALA A 16 10.12 2.98 -24.08
C ALA A 16 10.35 1.49 -24.35
N LEU A 17 10.27 0.68 -23.29
CA LEU A 17 10.15 -0.77 -23.37
C LEU A 17 8.79 -1.16 -22.80
N ILE A 18 7.96 -1.73 -23.65
CA ILE A 18 6.58 -2.11 -23.34
C ILE A 18 6.51 -3.62 -23.39
N VAL A 19 6.00 -4.24 -22.34
CA VAL A 19 5.89 -5.68 -22.21
C VAL A 19 4.45 -6.00 -21.86
N THR A 20 3.74 -6.70 -22.72
CA THR A 20 2.36 -7.09 -22.45
C THR A 20 2.12 -8.55 -22.74
N ASN A 21 1.26 -9.18 -21.96
CA ASN A 21 0.99 -10.60 -22.07
C ASN A 21 -0.47 -10.90 -21.75
N ASN A 22 -1.17 -11.48 -22.74
CA ASN A 22 -2.55 -11.93 -22.57
C ASN A 22 -2.64 -13.24 -21.79
N ARG A 23 -1.62 -14.10 -21.89
CA ARG A 23 -1.71 -15.48 -21.42
C ARG A 23 -1.49 -15.63 -19.92
N SER A 24 -2.30 -16.49 -19.32
CA SER A 24 -2.08 -16.99 -17.97
C SER A 24 -1.15 -18.21 -17.96
N LEU A 25 -0.25 -18.26 -16.97
CA LEU A 25 0.52 -19.46 -16.64
C LEU A 25 -0.32 -20.48 -15.84
N GLU A 26 -1.42 -20.04 -15.25
CA GLU A 26 -2.35 -20.86 -14.47
C GLU A 26 -3.48 -21.38 -15.36
N LEU A 27 -3.70 -22.70 -15.34
CA LEU A 27 -4.64 -23.39 -16.25
C LEU A 27 -6.11 -23.07 -15.99
N ASP A 28 -6.44 -22.63 -14.77
CA ASP A 28 -7.79 -22.30 -14.31
C ASP A 28 -8.11 -20.80 -14.38
N ARG A 29 -7.11 -19.97 -14.68
CA ARG A 29 -7.29 -18.53 -14.88
C ARG A 29 -7.44 -18.24 -16.38
N PRO A 30 -8.53 -17.55 -16.80
CA PRO A 30 -8.74 -17.22 -18.20
C PRO A 30 -7.70 -16.20 -18.68
N ASP A 31 -7.26 -16.36 -19.93
CA ASP A 31 -6.43 -15.36 -20.61
C ASP A 31 -7.15 -14.01 -20.72
N LEU A 32 -6.36 -12.94 -20.65
CA LEU A 32 -6.78 -11.58 -20.96
C LEU A 32 -7.04 -11.42 -22.46
N GLN A 33 -7.88 -10.44 -22.80
CA GLN A 33 -8.32 -10.17 -24.17
C GLN A 33 -7.61 -8.98 -24.81
N TYR A 34 -7.13 -8.00 -24.04
CA TYR A 34 -6.70 -6.70 -24.59
C TYR A 34 -5.33 -6.21 -24.11
N ALA A 35 -4.55 -7.02 -23.39
CA ALA A 35 -3.22 -6.57 -22.96
C ALA A 35 -2.25 -6.36 -24.16
N ASP A 36 -2.40 -7.11 -25.24
CA ASP A 36 -1.69 -6.89 -26.51
C ASP A 36 -2.15 -5.61 -27.24
N ASP A 37 -3.45 -5.32 -27.27
CA ASP A 37 -3.98 -4.03 -27.74
C ASP A 37 -3.46 -2.85 -26.91
N ASP A 38 -3.41 -2.99 -25.58
CA ASP A 38 -2.81 -2.02 -24.67
C ASP A 38 -1.32 -1.80 -24.99
N GLY A 39 -0.60 -2.87 -25.27
CA GLY A 39 0.79 -2.84 -25.70
C GLY A 39 0.99 -2.02 -26.98
N ALA A 40 0.14 -2.25 -27.99
CA ALA A 40 0.16 -1.48 -29.23
C ALA A 40 -0.20 -0.01 -29.01
N ALA A 41 -1.22 0.28 -28.19
CA ALA A 41 -1.66 1.65 -27.91
C ALA A 41 -0.58 2.46 -27.14
N TYR A 42 0.13 1.84 -26.20
CA TYR A 42 1.30 2.45 -25.58
C TYR A 42 2.44 2.65 -26.57
N ALA A 43 2.67 1.69 -27.48
CA ALA A 43 3.72 1.81 -28.48
C ALA A 43 3.44 2.97 -29.45
N GLU A 44 2.19 3.14 -29.88
CA GLU A 44 1.73 4.28 -30.69
C GLU A 44 1.91 5.62 -29.93
N LEU A 45 1.54 5.68 -28.64
CA LEU A 45 1.75 6.85 -27.80
C LEU A 45 3.24 7.22 -27.70
N TYR A 46 4.10 6.29 -27.30
CA TYR A 46 5.52 6.58 -27.10
C TYR A 46 6.25 6.82 -28.42
N ALA A 47 5.84 6.18 -29.52
CA ALA A 47 6.43 6.45 -30.83
C ALA A 47 6.10 7.87 -31.30
N GLN A 48 4.92 8.39 -30.97
CA GLN A 48 4.57 9.78 -31.20
C GLN A 48 5.44 10.74 -30.39
N MET A 49 5.73 10.41 -29.12
CA MET A 49 6.48 11.29 -28.21
C MET A 49 7.99 11.24 -28.46
N PHE A 50 8.54 10.06 -28.74
CA PHE A 50 9.98 9.78 -28.74
C PHE A 50 10.54 9.45 -30.13
N GLY A 51 9.67 9.12 -31.07
CA GLY A 51 10.01 8.52 -32.35
C GLY A 51 9.90 6.99 -32.33
N PRO A 52 9.49 6.35 -33.43
CA PRO A 52 9.22 4.92 -33.49
C PRO A 52 10.45 4.03 -33.23
N ASP A 53 11.66 4.52 -33.53
CA ASP A 53 12.91 3.76 -33.35
C ASP A 53 13.37 3.70 -31.88
N ARG A 54 12.68 4.41 -30.98
CA ARG A 54 12.99 4.44 -29.54
C ARG A 54 12.00 3.62 -28.71
N VAL A 55 11.16 2.84 -29.37
CA VAL A 55 10.11 2.03 -28.73
C VAL A 55 10.36 0.56 -29.04
N THR A 56 10.43 -0.26 -28.00
CA THR A 56 10.47 -1.73 -28.10
C THR A 56 9.18 -2.29 -27.52
N LEU A 57 8.50 -3.14 -28.28
CA LEU A 57 7.27 -3.80 -27.88
C LEU A 57 7.51 -5.31 -27.79
N LEU A 58 7.29 -5.87 -26.61
CA LEU A 58 7.25 -7.30 -26.36
C LEU A 58 5.80 -7.71 -26.10
N THR A 59 5.16 -8.35 -27.07
CA THR A 59 3.80 -8.87 -26.98
C THR A 59 3.55 -9.96 -28.02
N THR A 60 2.59 -10.84 -27.74
CA THR A 60 2.12 -11.86 -28.69
C THR A 60 0.69 -11.49 -29.05
N PHE A 61 0.53 -10.88 -30.23
CA PHE A 61 -0.78 -10.45 -30.72
C PHE A 61 -1.71 -11.62 -31.01
N ASP A 62 -2.97 -11.46 -30.64
CA ASP A 62 -4.03 -12.28 -31.19
C ASP A 62 -4.34 -11.90 -32.66
N ARG A 63 -5.25 -12.65 -33.28
CA ARG A 63 -5.56 -12.48 -34.71
C ARG A 63 -6.28 -11.17 -35.01
N GLU A 64 -7.11 -10.68 -34.11
CA GLU A 64 -7.85 -9.43 -34.26
C GLU A 64 -6.91 -8.24 -34.04
N SER A 65 -6.17 -8.24 -32.94
CA SER A 65 -5.25 -7.17 -32.56
C SER A 65 -4.09 -7.04 -33.56
N ALA A 66 -3.59 -8.15 -34.12
CA ALA A 66 -2.60 -8.13 -35.21
C ALA A 66 -3.09 -7.43 -36.49
N ARG A 67 -4.40 -7.48 -36.78
CA ARG A 67 -5.01 -6.77 -37.93
C ARG A 67 -5.27 -5.31 -37.62
N LEU A 68 -5.63 -4.99 -36.38
CA LEU A 68 -5.83 -3.62 -35.96
C LEU A 68 -4.51 -2.85 -35.91
N HIS A 69 -3.42 -3.50 -35.47
CA HIS A 69 -2.12 -2.89 -35.22
C HIS A 69 -1.01 -3.45 -36.12
N GLU A 70 -1.26 -3.58 -37.43
CA GLU A 70 -0.35 -4.25 -38.39
C GLU A 70 1.12 -3.77 -38.31
N SER A 71 1.33 -2.46 -38.16
CA SER A 71 2.67 -1.86 -38.10
C SER A 71 3.46 -2.29 -36.87
N TRP A 72 2.79 -2.49 -35.73
CA TRP A 72 3.39 -2.97 -34.49
C TRP A 72 3.46 -4.48 -34.42
N ALA A 73 2.47 -5.19 -34.98
CA ALA A 73 2.50 -6.65 -35.13
C ALA A 73 3.73 -7.12 -35.91
N ALA A 74 4.16 -6.35 -36.93
CA ALA A 74 5.37 -6.65 -37.69
C ALA A 74 6.69 -6.44 -36.90
N ARG A 75 6.66 -5.67 -35.80
CA ARG A 75 7.83 -5.28 -35.00
C ARG A 75 7.93 -6.00 -33.66
N ALA A 76 6.79 -6.44 -33.13
CA ALA A 76 6.70 -7.05 -31.82
C ALA A 76 7.52 -8.35 -31.73
N ARG A 77 8.04 -8.61 -30.53
CA ARG A 77 8.67 -9.88 -30.14
C ARG A 77 7.85 -10.51 -29.02
N PRO A 78 7.87 -11.84 -28.84
CA PRO A 78 7.06 -12.47 -27.80
C PRO A 78 7.51 -12.00 -26.40
N PRO A 79 6.59 -11.84 -25.43
CA PRO A 79 6.87 -11.36 -24.09
C PRO A 79 7.44 -12.50 -23.24
N THR A 80 8.66 -12.93 -23.58
CA THR A 80 9.38 -14.01 -22.88
C THR A 80 10.52 -13.45 -22.05
N LEU A 81 10.98 -14.19 -21.04
CA LEU A 81 12.17 -13.82 -20.26
C LEU A 81 13.41 -13.63 -21.16
N LEU A 82 13.55 -14.47 -22.19
CA LEU A 82 14.66 -14.37 -23.14
C LEU A 82 14.62 -13.06 -23.96
N GLU A 83 13.47 -12.72 -24.52
CA GLU A 83 13.33 -11.48 -25.30
C GLU A 83 13.39 -10.23 -24.41
N LEU A 84 12.90 -10.33 -23.16
CA LEU A 84 13.06 -9.28 -22.16
C LEU A 84 14.54 -9.01 -21.87
N ASP A 85 15.33 -10.06 -21.60
CA ASP A 85 16.77 -9.93 -21.37
C ASP A 85 17.48 -9.29 -22.57
N ARG A 86 17.13 -9.70 -23.80
CA ARG A 86 17.67 -9.11 -25.05
C ARG A 86 17.31 -7.64 -25.20
N ALA A 87 16.04 -7.28 -24.97
CA ALA A 87 15.57 -5.91 -25.06
C ALA A 87 16.28 -5.01 -24.04
N ILE A 88 16.47 -5.49 -22.82
CA ILE A 88 17.20 -4.76 -21.78
C ILE A 88 18.68 -4.62 -22.13
N GLU A 89 19.32 -5.64 -22.67
CA GLU A 89 20.72 -5.58 -23.10
C GLU A 89 20.92 -4.50 -24.16
N VAL A 90 20.08 -4.50 -25.20
CA VAL A 90 20.10 -3.48 -26.26
C VAL A 90 19.82 -2.08 -25.70
N LEU A 91 18.83 -1.95 -24.83
CA LEU A 91 18.46 -0.67 -24.23
C LEU A 91 19.57 -0.13 -23.32
N SER A 92 20.17 -0.98 -22.48
CA SER A 92 21.28 -0.60 -21.59
C SER A 92 22.51 -0.16 -22.39
N ALA A 93 22.85 -0.87 -23.48
CA ALA A 93 23.91 -0.47 -24.39
C ALA A 93 23.62 0.89 -25.06
N THR A 94 22.38 1.10 -25.50
CA THR A 94 21.93 2.35 -26.13
C THR A 94 21.99 3.53 -25.16
N VAL A 95 21.49 3.36 -23.94
CA VAL A 95 21.54 4.37 -22.87
C VAL A 95 22.99 4.71 -22.52
N THR A 96 23.86 3.71 -22.41
CA THR A 96 25.29 3.91 -22.09
C THR A 96 26.03 4.63 -23.21
N ALA A 97 25.66 4.40 -24.48
CA ALA A 97 26.27 5.04 -25.63
C ALA A 97 25.75 6.47 -25.89
N ALA A 98 24.63 6.87 -25.29
CA ALA A 98 24.00 8.16 -25.53
C ALA A 98 24.85 9.32 -24.98
N ARG A 99 25.03 10.37 -25.80
CA ARG A 99 25.68 11.63 -25.40
C ARG A 99 24.62 12.59 -24.82
N GLY A 100 24.00 12.21 -23.71
CA GLY A 100 22.79 12.88 -23.22
C GLY A 100 22.27 12.28 -21.91
N GLU A 101 21.44 13.04 -21.20
CA GLU A 101 20.58 12.45 -20.19
C GLU A 101 19.51 11.60 -20.88
N VAL A 102 19.31 10.36 -20.40
CA VAL A 102 18.33 9.44 -20.97
C VAL A 102 17.29 9.08 -19.92
N ASP A 103 16.01 9.20 -20.28
CA ASP A 103 14.90 8.67 -19.49
C ASP A 103 14.38 7.40 -20.15
N VAL A 104 13.93 6.44 -19.34
CA VAL A 104 13.38 5.17 -19.82
C VAL A 104 12.00 4.95 -19.24
N HIS A 105 11.03 4.64 -20.09
CA HIS A 105 9.70 4.20 -19.70
C HIS A 105 9.62 2.68 -19.80
N LEU A 106 9.36 2.00 -18.69
CA LEU A 106 9.11 0.57 -18.63
C LEU A 106 7.62 0.39 -18.37
N VAL A 107 6.90 -0.19 -19.31
CA VAL A 107 5.46 -0.45 -19.17
C VAL A 107 5.22 -1.95 -19.15
N PHE A 108 4.42 -2.40 -18.18
CA PHE A 108 3.89 -3.75 -18.15
C PHE A 108 2.36 -3.72 -18.09
N ALA A 109 1.69 -4.54 -18.90
CA ALA A 109 0.26 -4.81 -18.77
C ALA A 109 0.00 -6.32 -18.93
N GLY A 110 -0.71 -6.91 -17.99
CA GLY A 110 -1.01 -8.35 -18.02
C GLY A 110 -1.31 -8.91 -16.64
N HIS A 111 -1.26 -10.23 -16.52
CA HIS A 111 -1.43 -10.89 -15.24
C HIS A 111 -0.27 -10.61 -14.29
N GLY A 112 -0.63 -10.41 -13.02
CA GLY A 112 0.28 -10.35 -11.89
C GLY A 112 -0.40 -10.94 -10.68
N ASP A 113 0.40 -11.44 -9.74
CA ASP A 113 -0.09 -11.99 -8.48
C ASP A 113 1.00 -11.98 -7.39
N LEU A 114 0.68 -12.58 -6.24
CA LEU A 114 1.52 -12.68 -5.06
C LEU A 114 1.93 -14.12 -4.80
N ASP A 115 3.24 -14.35 -4.65
CA ASP A 115 3.77 -15.58 -4.08
C ASP A 115 4.58 -15.25 -2.82
N ARG A 116 4.15 -15.79 -1.67
CA ARG A 116 4.79 -15.58 -0.35
C ARG A 116 5.10 -14.11 -0.04
N GLY A 117 4.19 -13.22 -0.43
CA GLY A 117 4.31 -11.78 -0.20
C GLY A 117 5.22 -11.03 -1.17
N GLN A 118 5.82 -11.72 -2.16
CA GLN A 118 6.51 -11.11 -3.28
C GLN A 118 5.58 -11.02 -4.49
N GLY A 119 5.46 -9.83 -5.07
CA GLY A 119 4.75 -9.66 -6.34
C GLY A 119 5.51 -10.30 -7.49
N PHE A 120 4.77 -10.85 -8.45
CA PHE A 120 5.31 -11.26 -9.75
C PHE A 120 4.36 -10.88 -10.89
N LEU A 121 4.94 -10.74 -12.07
CA LEU A 121 4.26 -10.51 -13.34
C LEU A 121 4.39 -11.75 -14.22
N GLU A 122 3.37 -12.07 -14.99
CA GLU A 122 3.37 -13.24 -15.87
C GLU A 122 3.82 -12.88 -17.28
N LEU A 123 4.90 -13.51 -17.73
CA LEU A 123 5.37 -13.54 -19.10
C LEU A 123 4.92 -14.84 -19.75
N GLU A 124 4.98 -14.91 -21.09
CA GLU A 124 4.49 -16.06 -21.85
C GLU A 124 5.21 -17.38 -21.48
N ASP A 125 6.46 -17.31 -21.02
CA ASP A 125 7.30 -18.45 -20.66
C ASP A 125 7.69 -18.54 -19.17
N GLY A 126 7.16 -17.66 -18.30
CA GLY A 126 7.48 -17.72 -16.88
C GLY A 126 7.13 -16.47 -16.07
N ARG A 127 7.46 -16.51 -14.78
CA ARG A 127 7.18 -15.41 -13.83
C ARG A 127 8.36 -14.44 -13.74
N LEU A 128 8.09 -13.15 -13.84
CA LEU A 128 9.01 -12.05 -13.54
C LEU A 128 8.72 -11.52 -12.13
N THR A 129 9.49 -11.97 -11.14
CA THR A 129 9.33 -11.51 -9.74
C THR A 129 9.84 -10.08 -9.55
N ALA A 130 9.40 -9.42 -8.48
CA ALA A 130 9.92 -8.12 -8.05
C ALA A 130 11.47 -8.04 -8.05
N ARG A 131 12.11 -9.07 -7.48
CA ARG A 131 13.57 -9.18 -7.43
C ARG A 131 14.18 -9.36 -8.82
N ALA A 132 13.56 -10.19 -9.65
CA ALA A 132 14.03 -10.41 -11.01
C ALA A 132 13.90 -9.13 -11.86
N LEU A 133 12.82 -8.35 -11.72
CA LEU A 133 12.67 -7.04 -12.37
C LEU A 133 13.79 -6.08 -11.94
N GLU A 134 14.10 -6.03 -10.64
CA GLU A 134 15.19 -5.21 -10.11
C GLU A 134 16.55 -5.63 -10.69
N GLU A 135 16.90 -6.91 -10.62
CA GLU A 135 18.20 -7.44 -11.04
C GLU A 135 18.40 -7.46 -12.57
N ARG A 136 17.32 -7.72 -13.32
CA ARG A 136 17.37 -7.87 -14.78
C ARG A 136 17.22 -6.54 -15.48
N ALA A 137 16.32 -5.66 -15.05
CA ALA A 137 16.03 -4.40 -15.74
C ALA A 137 16.61 -3.19 -15.00
N ILE A 138 16.09 -2.88 -13.81
CA ILE A 138 16.33 -1.60 -13.14
C ILE A 138 17.81 -1.41 -12.78
N GLY A 139 18.45 -2.44 -12.21
CA GLY A 139 19.86 -2.40 -11.86
C GLY A 139 20.82 -2.40 -13.06
N ARG A 140 20.35 -2.73 -14.27
CA ARG A 140 21.18 -2.78 -15.49
C ARG A 140 21.04 -1.56 -16.38
N ILE A 141 19.91 -0.85 -16.33
CA ILE A 141 19.65 0.32 -17.17
C ILE A 141 20.17 1.56 -16.44
N ARG A 142 21.31 2.11 -16.88
CA ARG A 142 21.91 3.32 -16.30
C ARG A 142 21.29 4.62 -16.82
N ALA A 143 19.96 4.70 -16.79
CA ALA A 143 19.21 5.89 -17.19
C ALA A 143 19.21 6.94 -16.08
N ARG A 144 19.04 8.21 -16.45
CA ARG A 144 18.84 9.29 -15.48
C ARG A 144 17.56 9.09 -14.69
N ARG A 145 16.49 8.64 -15.36
CA ARG A 145 15.22 8.26 -14.74
C ARG A 145 14.67 7.00 -15.39
N ILE A 146 14.04 6.17 -14.57
CA ILE A 146 13.24 5.03 -15.02
C ILE A 146 11.81 5.25 -14.53
N HIS A 147 10.88 5.43 -15.46
CA HIS A 147 9.46 5.56 -15.20
C HIS A 147 8.81 4.19 -15.39
N LEU A 148 8.41 3.54 -14.30
CA LEU A 148 7.78 2.22 -14.31
C LEU A 148 6.26 2.37 -14.24
N ILE A 149 5.54 1.80 -15.22
CA ILE A 149 4.08 1.78 -15.24
C ILE A 149 3.63 0.32 -15.24
N LEU A 150 2.91 -0.12 -14.21
CA LEU A 150 2.44 -1.50 -14.09
C LEU A 150 0.91 -1.55 -14.03
N ASP A 151 0.31 -2.15 -15.04
CA ASP A 151 -1.10 -2.52 -15.09
C ASP A 151 -1.26 -4.02 -14.85
N SER A 152 -1.23 -4.41 -13.58
CA SER A 152 -1.50 -5.78 -13.14
C SER A 152 -2.08 -5.77 -11.73
N CYS A 153 -2.86 -6.80 -11.38
CA CYS A 153 -3.23 -7.06 -10.00
C CYS A 153 -1.95 -7.13 -9.12
N ASN A 154 -2.05 -6.67 -7.88
CA ASN A 154 -0.97 -6.77 -6.89
C ASN A 154 0.38 -6.10 -7.28
N SER A 155 0.38 -5.19 -8.27
CA SER A 155 1.61 -4.56 -8.78
C SER A 155 2.37 -3.73 -7.73
N TYR A 156 1.69 -3.27 -6.68
CA TYR A 156 2.32 -2.61 -5.52
C TYR A 156 3.44 -3.46 -4.87
N PHE A 157 3.28 -4.79 -4.85
CA PHE A 157 4.27 -5.71 -4.29
C PHE A 157 5.46 -5.98 -5.21
N MET A 158 5.46 -5.45 -6.43
CA MET A 158 6.64 -5.43 -7.31
C MET A 158 7.72 -4.46 -6.81
N ILE A 159 7.32 -3.41 -6.07
CA ILE A 159 8.24 -2.38 -5.58
C ILE A 159 8.41 -2.43 -4.06
N ASN A 160 7.41 -2.99 -3.36
CA ASN A 160 7.41 -3.19 -1.92
C ASN A 160 7.08 -4.65 -1.58
N PRO A 161 7.97 -5.62 -1.92
CA PRO A 161 7.77 -7.01 -1.53
C PRO A 161 7.60 -7.10 -0.01
N ARG A 162 6.63 -7.87 0.46
CA ARG A 162 6.56 -8.21 1.88
C ARG A 162 7.81 -9.03 2.18
N ARG A 163 8.67 -8.56 3.09
CA ARG A 163 9.65 -9.47 3.67
C ARG A 163 8.88 -10.56 4.40
N PRO A 164 9.42 -11.79 4.52
CA PRO A 164 9.17 -12.59 5.70
C PRO A 164 9.63 -11.71 6.86
N GLY A 165 8.71 -10.93 7.38
CA GLY A 165 8.92 -9.95 8.41
C GLY A 165 8.84 -8.51 8.04
N GLY A 166 7.97 -8.16 7.11
CA GLY A 166 7.63 -6.77 6.86
C GLY A 166 6.47 -6.28 7.75
N GLU A 167 6.47 -5.00 8.07
CA GLU A 167 5.23 -4.27 8.41
C GLU A 167 4.24 -4.35 7.23
N ARG A 168 2.93 -4.25 7.48
CA ARG A 168 1.99 -3.92 6.41
C ARG A 168 2.12 -2.42 6.15
N TRP A 169 2.33 -2.03 4.89
CA TRP A 169 2.84 -0.70 4.58
C TRP A 169 1.81 0.39 4.86
N ARG A 170 2.15 1.26 5.82
CA ARG A 170 1.59 2.61 5.90
C ARG A 170 2.41 3.52 4.97
N THR A 171 1.75 4.46 4.30
CA THR A 171 2.36 5.42 3.36
C THR A 171 3.44 6.29 4.00
N ASP A 172 3.48 6.36 5.33
CA ASP A 172 4.43 7.10 6.17
C ASP A 172 5.63 6.26 6.70
N ALA A 173 5.61 4.92 6.57
CA ALA A 173 6.69 4.04 7.04
C ALA A 173 7.67 3.70 5.91
N LYS A 174 8.98 3.94 6.14
CA LYS A 174 10.08 3.66 5.19
C LYS A 174 10.69 2.27 5.41
N PRO A 175 10.31 1.22 4.67
CA PRO A 175 11.23 0.13 4.39
C PRO A 175 12.17 0.57 3.25
N GLN A 176 13.36 -0.04 3.16
CA GLN A 176 14.21 0.04 1.97
C GLN A 176 13.47 -0.57 0.77
N SER A 177 12.54 0.19 0.19
CA SER A 177 11.77 -0.15 -1.00
C SER A 177 12.70 -0.21 -2.22
N LEU A 178 12.22 -0.77 -3.33
CA LEU A 178 12.93 -0.63 -4.60
C LEU A 178 13.26 0.86 -4.91
N LEU A 179 12.37 1.77 -4.49
CA LEU A 179 12.49 3.22 -4.68
C LEU A 179 13.53 3.87 -3.75
N ASP A 180 13.84 3.24 -2.62
CA ASP A 180 14.93 3.68 -1.73
C ASP A 180 16.29 3.26 -2.29
N ARG A 181 16.37 2.04 -2.84
CA ARG A 181 17.60 1.52 -3.47
C ARG A 181 17.89 2.18 -4.81
N HIS A 182 16.85 2.54 -5.56
CA HIS A 182 16.95 3.17 -6.88
C HIS A 182 16.21 4.51 -6.89
N PRO A 183 16.82 5.60 -6.36
CA PRO A 183 16.16 6.91 -6.24
C PRO A 183 15.83 7.57 -7.59
N ASN A 184 16.37 7.04 -8.70
CA ASN A 184 16.06 7.44 -10.07
C ASN A 184 14.82 6.74 -10.65
N VAL A 185 14.19 5.83 -9.92
CA VAL A 185 12.97 5.14 -10.35
C VAL A 185 11.74 5.86 -9.79
N GLY A 186 10.77 6.12 -10.66
CA GLY A 186 9.43 6.55 -10.28
C GLY A 186 8.39 5.61 -10.86
N VAL A 187 7.24 5.49 -10.21
CA VAL A 187 6.26 4.42 -10.46
C VAL A 187 4.84 4.96 -10.62
N VAL A 188 4.04 4.32 -11.49
CA VAL A 188 2.59 4.47 -11.56
C VAL A 188 2.00 3.07 -11.62
N LEU A 189 1.27 2.67 -10.59
CA LEU A 189 0.85 1.29 -10.37
C LEU A 189 -0.65 1.20 -10.21
N SER A 190 -1.27 0.19 -10.82
CA SER A 190 -2.63 -0.24 -10.49
C SER A 190 -2.58 -1.12 -9.23
N THR A 191 -3.09 -0.64 -8.08
CA THR A 191 -2.84 -1.25 -6.76
C THR A 191 -3.98 -2.10 -6.21
N SER A 192 -4.95 -2.48 -7.04
CA SER A 192 -6.06 -3.29 -6.56
C SER A 192 -5.55 -4.62 -5.98
N ALA A 193 -5.65 -4.79 -4.65
CA ALA A 193 -5.16 -5.98 -3.94
C ALA A 193 -6.04 -7.21 -4.20
N GLU A 194 -7.28 -6.99 -4.64
CA GLU A 194 -8.28 -8.04 -4.88
C GLU A 194 -9.20 -7.77 -6.07
N ALA A 195 -9.12 -6.59 -6.69
CA ALA A 195 -9.94 -6.32 -7.86
C ALA A 195 -9.32 -7.02 -9.07
N VAL A 196 -10.16 -7.78 -9.77
CA VAL A 196 -9.85 -8.29 -11.11
C VAL A 196 -9.47 -7.07 -11.96
N THR A 197 -8.31 -7.11 -12.64
CA THR A 197 -8.00 -6.11 -13.67
C THR A 197 -9.12 -6.17 -14.71
N TYR A 198 -9.98 -5.15 -14.73
CA TYR A 198 -11.14 -5.15 -15.63
C TYR A 198 -10.71 -4.65 -17.00
N GLU A 199 -10.83 -5.55 -17.97
CA GLU A 199 -10.75 -5.27 -19.39
C GLU A 199 -12.14 -4.92 -19.92
N TRP A 200 -12.23 -3.87 -20.74
CA TRP A 200 -13.50 -3.42 -21.28
C TRP A 200 -13.50 -3.41 -22.82
N SER A 201 -14.40 -4.21 -23.39
CA SER A 201 -14.49 -4.47 -24.83
C SER A 201 -14.75 -3.26 -25.71
N GLU A 202 -15.33 -2.18 -25.17
CA GLU A 202 -15.62 -0.98 -25.96
C GLU A 202 -14.41 -0.06 -26.12
N ILE A 203 -13.54 -0.03 -25.12
CA ILE A 203 -12.25 0.67 -25.20
C ILE A 203 -11.12 -0.26 -25.67
N GLN A 204 -11.40 -1.57 -25.79
CA GLN A 204 -10.46 -2.63 -26.17
C GLN A 204 -9.16 -2.54 -25.35
N SER A 205 -9.31 -2.40 -24.03
CA SER A 205 -8.22 -2.02 -23.12
C SER A 205 -8.57 -2.28 -21.66
N GLY A 206 -7.56 -2.47 -20.81
CA GLY A 206 -7.68 -2.30 -19.37
C GLY A 206 -7.98 -0.85 -18.98
N VAL A 207 -8.92 -0.63 -18.06
CA VAL A 207 -9.38 0.73 -17.68
C VAL A 207 -8.21 1.63 -17.23
N PHE A 208 -7.33 1.11 -16.38
CA PHE A 208 -6.15 1.85 -15.90
C PHE A 208 -5.20 2.22 -17.04
N SER A 209 -4.84 1.26 -17.90
CA SER A 209 -3.97 1.53 -19.05
C SER A 209 -4.54 2.60 -19.98
N TYR A 210 -5.84 2.56 -20.24
CA TYR A 210 -6.53 3.57 -21.04
C TYR A 210 -6.49 4.98 -20.42
N GLU A 211 -6.76 5.07 -19.12
CA GLU A 211 -6.75 6.33 -18.37
C GLU A 211 -5.35 6.93 -18.30
N VAL A 212 -4.33 6.10 -18.06
CA VAL A 212 -2.93 6.51 -18.09
C VAL A 212 -2.58 7.08 -19.47
N ARG A 213 -2.90 6.37 -20.56
CA ARG A 213 -2.62 6.87 -21.92
C ARG A 213 -3.36 8.17 -22.22
N SER A 214 -4.62 8.32 -21.80
CA SER A 214 -5.38 9.57 -21.96
C SER A 214 -4.71 10.72 -21.21
N GLY A 215 -4.30 10.49 -19.96
CA GLY A 215 -3.58 11.46 -19.14
C GLY A 215 -2.24 11.86 -19.74
N LEU A 216 -1.41 10.89 -20.15
CA LEU A 216 -0.10 11.11 -20.78
C LEU A 216 -0.17 11.80 -22.14
N ARG A 217 -1.32 11.75 -22.83
CA ARG A 217 -1.56 12.57 -24.04
C ARG A 217 -1.80 14.04 -23.72
N GLY A 218 -2.00 14.40 -22.45
CA GLY A 218 -2.19 15.77 -21.97
C GLY A 218 -3.55 16.03 -21.34
N ALA A 219 -4.42 15.03 -21.21
CA ALA A 219 -5.69 15.21 -20.49
C ALA A 219 -5.47 15.45 -18.98
N ALA A 220 -4.30 15.08 -18.46
CA ALA A 220 -3.92 15.26 -17.06
C ALA A 220 -3.16 16.57 -16.78
N ASP A 221 -2.70 17.31 -17.79
CA ASP A 221 -1.98 18.59 -17.63
C ASP A 221 -2.96 19.66 -17.11
N ALA A 222 -3.01 19.81 -15.78
CA ALA A 222 -4.01 20.61 -15.08
C ALA A 222 -3.54 22.05 -14.85
N ASP A 223 -2.23 22.27 -14.80
CA ASP A 223 -1.64 23.60 -14.63
C ASP A 223 -1.24 24.30 -15.95
N GLU A 224 -1.40 23.61 -17.07
CA GLU A 224 -1.22 24.08 -18.45
C GLU A 224 0.24 24.38 -18.84
N ASP A 225 1.20 23.75 -18.18
CA ASP A 225 2.64 24.00 -18.41
C ASP A 225 3.25 23.11 -19.54
N GLY A 226 2.43 22.21 -20.11
CA GLY A 226 2.80 21.27 -21.17
C GLY A 226 3.60 20.07 -20.68
N LEU A 227 3.62 19.83 -19.37
CA LEU A 227 4.21 18.68 -18.70
C LEU A 227 3.11 17.96 -17.94
N VAL A 228 3.15 16.64 -17.91
CA VAL A 228 2.27 15.82 -17.08
C VAL A 228 3.09 15.27 -15.93
N THR A 229 2.69 15.57 -14.70
CA THR A 229 3.35 15.08 -13.49
C THR A 229 2.73 13.80 -12.95
N TYR A 230 3.43 13.14 -12.01
CA TYR A 230 2.89 11.98 -11.28
C TYR A 230 1.62 12.33 -10.49
N SER A 231 1.62 13.48 -9.81
CA SER A 231 0.51 13.97 -9.00
C SER A 231 -0.70 14.31 -9.87
N GLU A 232 -0.49 15.00 -10.99
CA GLU A 232 -1.53 15.29 -11.98
C GLU A 232 -2.16 14.03 -12.58
N LEU A 233 -1.32 13.07 -13.00
CA LEU A 233 -1.81 11.81 -13.56
C LEU A 233 -2.64 11.04 -12.52
N SER A 234 -2.16 10.95 -11.28
CA SER A 234 -2.89 10.28 -10.20
C SER A 234 -4.25 10.96 -9.95
N ALA A 235 -4.28 12.30 -9.88
CA ALA A 235 -5.50 13.05 -9.66
C ALA A 235 -6.48 12.92 -10.85
N PHE A 236 -5.97 12.91 -12.08
CA PHE A 236 -6.76 12.70 -13.29
C PHE A 236 -7.47 11.33 -13.24
N ILE A 237 -6.73 10.26 -12.93
CA ILE A 237 -7.30 8.91 -12.85
C ILE A 237 -8.34 8.81 -11.72
N THR A 238 -8.03 9.37 -10.54
CA THR A 238 -8.98 9.42 -9.42
C THR A 238 -10.27 10.16 -9.81
N ARG A 239 -10.15 11.29 -10.53
CA ARG A 239 -11.30 12.07 -10.99
C ARG A 239 -12.12 11.34 -12.05
N ALA A 240 -11.46 10.70 -13.01
CA ALA A 240 -12.10 9.93 -14.08
C ALA A 240 -12.99 8.81 -13.55
N ASN A 241 -12.58 8.20 -12.42
CA ASN A 241 -13.27 7.09 -11.77
C ASN A 241 -14.26 7.49 -10.66
N ALA A 242 -14.26 8.75 -10.22
CA ALA A 242 -15.15 9.23 -9.15
C ALA A 242 -16.64 8.88 -9.33
N PRO A 243 -17.21 8.87 -10.57
CA PRO A 243 -18.61 8.52 -10.81
C PRO A 243 -18.97 7.05 -10.59
N LEU A 244 -17.99 6.14 -10.69
CA LEU A 244 -18.23 4.71 -10.50
C LEU A 244 -18.71 4.49 -9.08
N ARG A 245 -19.88 3.90 -8.84
CA ARG A 245 -20.41 3.74 -7.47
C ARG A 245 -19.78 2.58 -6.70
N ASN A 246 -19.42 1.52 -7.40
CA ASN A 246 -18.85 0.33 -6.80
C ASN A 246 -17.32 0.44 -6.83
N ASP A 247 -16.73 0.50 -5.64
CA ASP A 247 -15.29 0.68 -5.43
C ASP A 247 -14.45 -0.47 -6.00
N LEU A 248 -15.04 -1.67 -6.16
CA LEU A 248 -14.36 -2.80 -6.81
C LEU A 248 -13.98 -2.51 -8.26
N TYR A 249 -14.72 -1.64 -8.95
CA TYR A 249 -14.44 -1.29 -10.34
C TYR A 249 -13.61 -0.02 -10.50
N ARG A 250 -13.22 0.63 -9.40
CA ARG A 250 -12.37 1.82 -9.44
C ARG A 250 -10.90 1.39 -9.35
N PRO A 251 -10.08 1.62 -10.38
CA PRO A 251 -8.64 1.47 -10.26
C PRO A 251 -8.14 2.32 -9.10
N LYS A 252 -7.37 1.70 -8.20
CA LYS A 252 -6.58 2.42 -7.21
C LYS A 252 -5.21 2.66 -7.82
N VAL A 253 -4.72 3.89 -7.72
CA VAL A 253 -3.46 4.30 -8.35
C VAL A 253 -2.47 4.68 -7.28
N PHE A 254 -1.31 4.02 -7.31
CA PHE A 254 -0.14 4.47 -6.56
C PHE A 254 0.84 5.11 -7.53
N ALA A 255 0.97 6.43 -7.41
CA ALA A 255 1.93 7.22 -8.15
C ALA A 255 3.02 7.74 -7.19
N TYR A 256 4.29 7.47 -7.51
CA TYR A 256 5.41 7.97 -6.72
C TYR A 256 6.55 8.43 -7.64
N PRO A 257 6.92 9.72 -7.62
CA PRO A 257 7.96 10.25 -8.50
C PRO A 257 9.37 9.76 -8.10
N PRO A 258 10.36 9.83 -9.02
CA PRO A 258 11.76 9.57 -8.67
C PRO A 258 12.25 10.57 -7.62
N LYS A 259 12.90 10.10 -6.56
CA LYS A 259 13.50 10.94 -5.52
C LYS A 259 14.62 11.84 -6.04
N SER A 260 15.26 11.45 -7.14
CA SER A 260 16.41 12.13 -7.71
C SER A 260 16.07 13.35 -8.57
N GLY A 261 14.81 13.76 -8.73
CA GLY A 261 14.46 14.85 -9.65
C GLY A 261 13.02 15.35 -9.64
N ARG A 262 12.63 16.04 -10.73
CA ARG A 262 11.29 16.63 -10.94
C ARG A 262 10.21 15.55 -11.09
N GLU A 263 9.00 15.85 -10.64
CA GLU A 263 7.77 15.03 -10.77
C GLU A 263 7.27 14.84 -12.22
N VAL A 264 7.99 15.33 -13.22
CA VAL A 264 7.57 15.24 -14.62
C VAL A 264 7.69 13.80 -15.10
N LEU A 265 6.55 13.20 -15.44
CA LEU A 265 6.43 11.88 -16.03
C LEU A 265 6.48 11.96 -17.56
N MET A 266 5.83 12.97 -18.16
CA MET A 266 5.77 13.12 -19.61
C MET A 266 5.86 14.60 -20.00
N SER A 267 6.57 14.91 -21.09
CA SER A 267 6.57 16.25 -21.69
C SER A 267 5.84 16.22 -23.02
N LEU A 268 4.86 17.11 -23.19
CA LEU A 268 4.13 17.30 -24.44
C LEU A 268 4.84 18.30 -25.37
N ARG A 269 5.98 18.85 -24.93
CA ARG A 269 6.75 19.82 -25.70
C ARG A 269 7.40 19.13 -26.88
N GLY A 270 7.19 19.67 -28.07
CA GLY A 270 7.69 19.09 -29.32
C GLY A 270 6.72 18.11 -29.99
N VAL A 271 5.57 17.81 -29.38
CA VAL A 271 4.48 17.11 -30.08
C VAL A 271 3.99 17.98 -31.23
N THR A 272 4.08 17.43 -32.44
CA THR A 272 3.76 18.14 -33.68
C THR A 272 2.27 18.12 -34.01
N ARG A 273 1.58 16.98 -33.81
CA ARG A 273 0.14 16.83 -34.03
C ARG A 273 -0.63 16.93 -32.71
N ARG A 274 -1.42 18.00 -32.55
CA ARG A 274 -2.14 18.30 -31.30
C ARG A 274 -3.51 18.92 -31.52
N LEU A 275 -4.42 18.64 -30.59
CA LEU A 275 -5.72 19.30 -30.45
C LEU A 275 -5.65 20.31 -29.30
N GLU A 276 -6.00 21.56 -29.58
CA GLU A 276 -6.16 22.62 -28.59
C GLU A 276 -7.65 22.77 -28.27
N ILE A 277 -8.00 22.54 -27.01
CA ILE A 277 -9.34 22.71 -26.45
C ILE A 277 -9.33 24.01 -25.65
N PRO A 278 -10.17 25.00 -25.99
CA PRO A 278 -10.15 26.29 -25.32
C PRO A 278 -10.68 26.21 -23.89
N ALA A 279 -10.16 27.08 -23.03
CA ALA A 279 -10.54 27.19 -21.62
C ALA A 279 -11.97 27.74 -21.38
N THR A 280 -12.78 27.98 -22.41
CA THR A 280 -14.04 28.74 -22.25
C THR A 280 -15.11 27.97 -21.49
N ASP A 281 -15.38 26.74 -21.91
CA ASP A 281 -16.43 25.88 -21.38
C ASP A 281 -15.87 24.50 -21.08
N ALA A 282 -16.52 23.78 -20.17
CA ALA A 282 -16.23 22.37 -19.95
C ALA A 282 -16.69 21.56 -21.16
N ARG A 283 -15.80 20.73 -21.72
CA ARG A 283 -16.04 19.91 -22.90
C ARG A 283 -15.70 18.46 -22.56
N ARG A 284 -16.68 17.56 -22.74
CA ARG A 284 -16.48 16.11 -22.64
C ARG A 284 -16.30 15.54 -24.04
N LEU A 285 -15.09 15.11 -24.36
CA LEU A 285 -14.68 14.70 -25.69
C LEU A 285 -14.10 13.28 -25.66
N THR A 286 -14.44 12.53 -26.69
CA THR A 286 -13.84 11.22 -26.99
C THR A 286 -13.21 11.28 -28.36
N ILE A 287 -11.94 10.92 -28.47
CA ILE A 287 -11.22 10.83 -29.74
C ILE A 287 -11.11 9.36 -30.15
N ARG A 288 -11.48 9.06 -31.38
CA ARG A 288 -11.34 7.75 -32.02
C ARG A 288 -10.50 7.87 -33.28
N ASP A 289 -9.76 6.83 -33.59
CA ASP A 289 -9.14 6.70 -34.91
C ASP A 289 -10.14 6.13 -35.93
N GLN A 290 -9.67 5.93 -37.17
CA GLN A 290 -10.51 5.37 -38.24
C GLN A 290 -10.83 3.90 -38.09
N ARG A 291 -10.03 3.17 -37.32
CA ARG A 291 -10.30 1.77 -36.97
C ARG A 291 -11.45 1.69 -35.96
N GLY A 292 -11.87 2.83 -35.41
CA GLY A 292 -12.88 2.95 -34.36
C GLY A 292 -12.30 2.79 -32.96
N VAL A 293 -10.97 2.65 -32.83
CA VAL A 293 -10.28 2.50 -31.55
C VAL A 293 -10.33 3.82 -30.80
N ARG A 294 -10.75 3.78 -29.54
CA ARG A 294 -10.79 4.95 -28.66
C ARG A 294 -9.36 5.30 -28.24
N VAL A 295 -8.92 6.51 -28.58
CA VAL A 295 -7.53 6.96 -28.40
C VAL A 295 -7.34 7.70 -27.08
N ALA A 296 -8.30 8.56 -26.74
CA ALA A 296 -8.27 9.37 -25.54
C ALA A 296 -9.67 9.89 -25.18
N ASP A 297 -9.91 10.06 -23.88
CA ASP A 297 -10.99 10.88 -23.35
C ASP A 297 -10.47 12.06 -22.58
N VAL A 298 -11.25 13.13 -22.64
CA VAL A 298 -11.04 14.32 -21.84
C VAL A 298 -12.38 14.87 -21.41
N HIS A 299 -12.43 15.36 -20.18
CA HIS A 299 -13.48 16.24 -19.73
C HIS A 299 -12.84 17.42 -19.03
N ASN A 300 -12.61 18.52 -19.75
CA ASN A 300 -11.91 19.66 -19.17
C ASN A 300 -12.84 20.45 -18.24
N GLU A 301 -12.27 20.97 -17.16
CA GLU A 301 -12.92 21.94 -16.31
C GLU A 301 -13.09 23.28 -17.03
N LYS A 302 -14.18 23.98 -16.73
CA LYS A 302 -14.40 25.33 -17.23
C LYS A 302 -13.26 26.24 -16.77
N GLY A 303 -12.67 27.00 -17.68
CA GLY A 303 -11.51 27.84 -17.37
C GLY A 303 -10.17 27.12 -17.53
N THR A 304 -10.15 25.82 -17.84
CA THR A 304 -8.91 25.05 -18.07
C THR A 304 -8.74 24.74 -19.55
N LYS A 305 -7.62 25.18 -20.13
CA LYS A 305 -7.22 24.83 -21.49
C LYS A 305 -6.65 23.42 -21.50
N VAL A 306 -6.93 22.62 -22.53
CA VAL A 306 -6.27 21.32 -22.72
C VAL A 306 -5.56 21.28 -24.05
N VAL A 307 -4.34 20.71 -24.05
CA VAL A 307 -3.58 20.39 -25.25
C VAL A 307 -3.40 18.88 -25.32
N LEU A 308 -4.06 18.22 -26.26
CA LEU A 308 -3.97 16.78 -26.45
C LEU A 308 -3.04 16.40 -27.61
N ALA A 309 -2.08 15.51 -27.34
CA ALA A 309 -1.28 14.85 -28.34
C ALA A 309 -2.10 13.84 -29.14
N LEU A 310 -2.23 14.06 -30.46
CA LEU A 310 -3.04 13.23 -31.36
C LEU A 310 -2.17 12.23 -32.15
N PRO A 311 -2.58 10.98 -32.35
CA PRO A 311 -1.82 10.00 -33.12
C PRO A 311 -1.29 10.53 -34.46
N THR A 312 -0.05 10.20 -34.79
CA THR A 312 0.53 10.56 -36.10
C THR A 312 0.00 9.59 -37.14
N THR A 313 -1.00 10.03 -37.91
CA THR A 313 -1.64 9.23 -38.95
C THR A 313 -2.09 10.13 -40.09
N ASN A 314 -1.98 9.65 -41.33
CA ASN A 314 -2.40 10.37 -42.53
C ASN A 314 -3.93 10.45 -42.66
N GLU A 315 -4.62 9.76 -41.77
CA GLU A 315 -6.05 9.56 -41.76
C GLU A 315 -6.73 10.54 -40.78
N PRO A 316 -7.91 11.10 -41.11
CA PRO A 316 -8.68 11.90 -40.14
C PRO A 316 -9.07 11.08 -38.91
N LEU A 317 -9.05 11.73 -37.74
CA LEU A 317 -9.57 11.17 -36.50
C LEU A 317 -11.03 11.62 -36.32
N VAL A 318 -11.81 10.82 -35.59
CA VAL A 318 -13.19 11.15 -35.26
C VAL A 318 -13.24 11.67 -33.82
N LEU A 319 -13.77 12.87 -33.63
CA LEU A 319 -14.02 13.43 -32.31
C LEU A 319 -15.51 13.40 -32.04
N THR A 320 -15.90 12.88 -30.88
CA THR A 320 -17.27 12.91 -30.38
C THR A 320 -17.31 13.82 -29.16
N GLU A 321 -18.15 14.83 -29.19
CA GLU A 321 -18.40 15.72 -28.07
C GLU A 321 -19.77 15.41 -27.45
N ARG A 322 -19.79 15.13 -26.14
CA ARG A 322 -21.03 14.94 -25.38
C ARG A 322 -21.45 16.26 -24.75
N VAL A 323 -22.55 16.82 -25.24
CA VAL A 323 -23.15 18.08 -24.77
C VAL A 323 -24.39 17.78 -23.94
N ALA A 324 -24.53 18.41 -22.78
CA ALA A 324 -25.73 18.30 -21.97
C ALA A 324 -26.96 18.84 -22.74
N GLY A 325 -28.01 18.04 -22.83
CA GLY A 325 -29.29 18.40 -23.44
C GLY A 325 -30.44 18.32 -22.44
N PRO A 326 -31.60 18.97 -22.73
CA PRO A 326 -32.72 19.08 -21.80
C PRO A 326 -33.41 17.75 -21.47
N GLU A 327 -33.30 16.73 -22.34
CA GLU A 327 -33.88 15.39 -22.12
C GLU A 327 -32.84 14.27 -22.16
N ARG A 328 -31.87 14.36 -23.08
CA ARG A 328 -30.73 13.43 -23.22
C ARG A 328 -29.48 14.18 -23.66
N PRO A 329 -28.27 13.67 -23.33
CA PRO A 329 -27.04 14.18 -23.90
C PRO A 329 -27.11 14.15 -25.43
N LYS A 330 -26.68 15.23 -26.09
CA LYS A 330 -26.51 15.29 -27.54
C LYS A 330 -25.05 15.01 -27.87
N GLU A 331 -24.81 14.18 -28.87
CA GLU A 331 -23.47 13.98 -29.42
C GLU A 331 -23.26 14.86 -30.65
N ILE A 332 -22.15 15.58 -30.67
CA ILE A 332 -21.66 16.32 -31.84
C ILE A 332 -20.43 15.58 -32.34
N VAL A 333 -20.47 15.13 -33.58
CA VAL A 333 -19.34 14.43 -34.22
C VAL A 333 -18.58 15.42 -35.07
N ARG A 334 -17.25 15.42 -34.97
CA ARG A 334 -16.34 16.24 -35.76
C ARG A 334 -15.26 15.37 -36.37
N GLU A 335 -14.82 15.74 -37.56
CA GLU A 335 -13.63 15.13 -38.17
C GLU A 335 -12.41 16.02 -37.92
N LEU A 336 -11.36 15.41 -37.40
CA LEU A 336 -10.07 16.06 -37.15
C LEU A 336 -9.13 15.73 -38.32
N PRO A 337 -8.89 16.68 -39.25
CA PRO A 337 -8.06 16.41 -40.41
C PRO A 337 -6.60 16.17 -40.02
N ASP A 338 -5.79 15.67 -40.95
CA ASP A 338 -4.35 15.56 -40.76
C ASP A 338 -3.68 16.94 -40.84
N ARG A 339 -3.66 17.64 -39.70
CA ARG A 339 -2.96 18.92 -39.51
C ARG A 339 -2.20 18.90 -38.20
N GLN A 340 -1.06 19.60 -38.18
CA GLN A 340 -0.19 19.68 -37.00
C GLN A 340 -0.89 20.31 -35.79
N THR A 341 -1.55 21.46 -35.94
CA THR A 341 -2.30 22.05 -34.82
C THR A 341 -3.74 22.25 -35.24
N LEU A 342 -4.65 21.69 -34.45
CA LEU A 342 -6.10 21.79 -34.62
C LEU A 342 -6.67 22.49 -33.40
N ARG A 343 -7.48 23.52 -33.61
CA ARG A 343 -8.33 24.06 -32.55
C ARG A 343 -9.69 23.40 -32.65
N LEU A 344 -10.30 23.09 -31.51
CA LEU A 344 -11.60 22.42 -31.47
C LEU A 344 -12.68 23.21 -32.25
N GLU A 345 -12.65 24.54 -32.18
CA GLU A 345 -13.58 25.42 -32.90
C GLU A 345 -13.42 25.38 -34.44
N ASP A 346 -12.25 25.01 -34.93
CA ASP A 346 -11.95 24.93 -36.37
C ASP A 346 -12.30 23.55 -36.96
N ALA A 347 -12.65 22.57 -36.12
CA ALA A 347 -12.94 21.21 -36.55
C ALA A 347 -14.36 21.12 -37.15
N PRO A 348 -14.50 20.71 -38.43
CA PRO A 348 -15.80 20.62 -39.09
C PRO A 348 -16.68 19.57 -38.42
N GLU A 349 -17.96 19.92 -38.22
CA GLU A 349 -18.98 18.95 -37.81
C GLU A 349 -19.23 17.96 -38.95
N SER A 350 -19.30 16.68 -38.60
CA SER A 350 -19.55 15.58 -39.53
C SER A 350 -20.96 15.04 -39.32
N SER A 351 -21.59 14.59 -40.40
CA SER A 351 -22.88 13.88 -40.35
C SER A 351 -22.74 12.40 -40.06
N LEU A 352 -21.54 11.92 -39.71
CA LEU A 352 -21.28 10.53 -39.34
C LEU A 352 -22.14 10.16 -38.13
N VAL A 353 -22.97 9.11 -38.30
CA VAL A 353 -23.69 8.48 -37.20
C VAL A 353 -22.80 7.39 -36.64
N ILE A 354 -22.26 7.62 -35.45
CA ILE A 354 -21.54 6.58 -34.71
C ILE A 354 -22.62 5.71 -34.05
N ALA A 355 -22.68 4.44 -34.43
CA ALA A 355 -23.57 3.50 -33.75
C ALA A 355 -23.04 3.25 -32.34
N GLU A 356 -23.84 3.55 -31.31
CA GLU A 356 -23.60 3.11 -29.93
C GLU A 356 -23.62 1.58 -29.93
N ARG A 357 -22.46 0.92 -30.04
CA ARG A 357 -22.35 -0.50 -29.64
C ARG A 357 -22.61 -0.51 -28.14
N GLY A 358 -23.62 -1.28 -27.70
CA GLY A 358 -24.18 -1.23 -26.36
C GLY A 358 -23.12 -1.06 -25.25
N GLU A 359 -22.99 0.18 -24.79
CA GLU A 359 -21.99 0.59 -23.80
C GLU A 359 -22.34 -0.07 -22.47
N ALA A 360 -21.40 -0.80 -21.87
CA ALA A 360 -21.61 -1.42 -20.56
C ALA A 360 -22.03 -0.29 -19.58
N PRO A 361 -23.24 -0.32 -18.98
CA PRO A 361 -23.79 0.83 -18.26
C PRO A 361 -22.90 1.36 -17.13
N LEU A 362 -22.02 0.51 -16.61
CA LEU A 362 -21.07 0.82 -15.56
C LEU A 362 -20.04 1.87 -15.98
N PHE A 363 -19.44 1.72 -17.17
CA PHE A 363 -18.31 2.55 -17.62
C PHE A 363 -18.73 3.77 -18.45
N GLN A 364 -20.02 3.91 -18.77
CA GLN A 364 -20.61 5.15 -19.33
C GLN A 364 -20.30 6.40 -18.50
N SER A 365 -20.13 6.18 -17.19
CA SER A 365 -19.87 7.23 -16.21
C SER A 365 -18.39 7.62 -16.11
N LEU A 366 -17.46 6.86 -16.72
CA LEU A 366 -16.05 7.25 -16.77
C LEU A 366 -15.88 8.62 -17.43
N PHE A 367 -15.01 9.44 -16.86
CA PHE A 367 -14.75 10.81 -17.31
C PHE A 367 -16.00 11.71 -17.33
N SER A 368 -17.08 11.37 -16.61
CA SER A 368 -18.26 12.25 -16.56
C SER A 368 -18.04 13.47 -15.67
N GLU A 369 -17.05 13.43 -14.80
CA GLU A 369 -16.66 14.55 -13.94
C GLU A 369 -15.52 15.35 -14.60
N PRO A 370 -15.60 16.69 -14.61
CA PRO A 370 -14.55 17.51 -15.21
C PRO A 370 -13.26 17.45 -14.37
N PHE A 371 -12.14 17.51 -15.06
CA PHE A 371 -10.80 17.60 -14.51
C PHE A 371 -10.08 18.85 -15.03
N GLY A 372 -9.32 19.49 -14.15
CA GLY A 372 -8.58 20.71 -14.40
C GLY A 372 -8.00 21.26 -13.10
N ARG A 373 -7.67 22.54 -13.10
CA ARG A 373 -6.85 23.14 -12.04
C ARG A 373 -7.50 23.14 -10.65
N GLU A 374 -8.82 23.32 -10.54
CA GLU A 374 -9.49 23.31 -9.24
C GLU A 374 -9.64 21.88 -8.72
N SER A 375 -10.08 20.96 -9.60
CA SER A 375 -10.14 19.53 -9.28
C SER A 375 -8.79 18.98 -8.82
N PHE A 376 -7.69 19.38 -9.49
CA PHE A 376 -6.35 18.93 -9.13
C PHE A 376 -5.97 19.40 -7.72
N ARG A 377 -6.10 20.70 -7.41
CA ARG A 377 -5.81 21.24 -6.07
C ARG A 377 -6.64 20.58 -4.97
N GLN A 378 -7.92 20.29 -5.25
CA GLN A 378 -8.78 19.63 -4.28
C GLN A 378 -8.25 18.23 -3.96
N LEU A 379 -7.92 17.43 -4.98
CA LEU A 379 -7.42 16.07 -4.81
C LEU A 379 -6.03 16.04 -4.16
N GLU A 380 -5.16 16.97 -4.53
CA GLU A 380 -3.85 17.14 -3.89
C GLU A 380 -4.00 17.42 -2.38
N SER A 381 -4.88 18.36 -2.01
CA SER A 381 -5.15 18.65 -0.58
C SER A 381 -5.77 17.47 0.19
N GLN A 382 -6.55 16.63 -0.48
CA GLN A 382 -7.14 15.43 0.12
C GLN A 382 -6.09 14.33 0.33
N ALA A 383 -5.21 14.12 -0.65
CA ALA A 383 -4.12 13.16 -0.56
C ALA A 383 -3.16 13.50 0.60
N ASP A 384 -2.87 14.79 0.81
CA ASP A 384 -2.06 15.26 1.94
C ASP A 384 -2.73 15.03 3.31
N ALA A 385 -4.07 15.12 3.36
CA ALA A 385 -4.83 14.98 4.60
C ALA A 385 -5.12 13.52 4.98
N GLN A 386 -5.24 12.62 4.00
CA GLN A 386 -5.59 11.21 4.17
C GLN A 386 -4.71 10.33 3.29
N PRO A 387 -3.51 9.95 3.75
CA PRO A 387 -2.64 9.07 2.99
C PRO A 387 -3.31 7.71 2.76
N GLU A 388 -3.43 7.29 1.49
CA GLU A 388 -4.03 6.00 1.14
C GLU A 388 -3.13 4.83 1.55
N HIS A 389 -3.73 3.81 2.16
CA HIS A 389 -3.08 2.55 2.54
C HIS A 389 -3.30 1.50 1.44
N PHE A 390 -2.22 0.89 0.95
CA PHE A 390 -2.26 -0.05 -0.17
C PHE A 390 -1.85 -1.46 0.24
N GLY A 391 -2.41 -2.47 -0.43
CA GLY A 391 -1.95 -3.86 -0.31
C GLY A 391 -2.49 -4.64 0.90
N ILE A 392 -3.64 -4.23 1.45
CA ILE A 392 -4.33 -4.98 2.52
C ILE A 392 -5.51 -5.76 1.92
N THR A 393 -5.39 -7.09 1.91
CA THR A 393 -6.42 -8.01 1.40
C THR A 393 -7.52 -8.26 2.44
N ARG A 394 -8.67 -8.81 2.04
CA ARG A 394 -9.69 -9.37 2.94
C ARG A 394 -9.11 -10.50 3.78
N LYS A 395 -8.29 -11.35 3.18
CA LYS A 395 -7.61 -12.43 3.91
C LYS A 395 -6.74 -11.87 5.04
N ASP A 396 -6.05 -10.76 4.79
CA ASP A 396 -5.26 -10.07 5.81
C ASP A 396 -6.14 -9.56 6.98
N ALA A 397 -7.32 -9.01 6.66
CA ALA A 397 -8.29 -8.53 7.65
C ALA A 397 -8.95 -9.67 8.44
N GLU A 398 -9.33 -10.76 7.77
CA GLU A 398 -9.89 -11.96 8.40
C GLU A 398 -8.87 -12.62 9.33
N GLN A 399 -7.61 -12.70 8.90
CA GLN A 399 -6.53 -13.27 9.69
C GLN A 399 -6.27 -12.44 10.96
N LEU A 400 -6.26 -11.11 10.87
CA LEU A 400 -6.16 -10.25 12.06
C LEU A 400 -7.35 -10.45 13.00
N GLY A 401 -8.57 -10.51 12.45
CA GLY A 401 -9.78 -10.79 13.23
C GLY A 401 -9.69 -12.11 14.01
N LEU A 402 -9.17 -13.17 13.39
CA LEU A 402 -8.96 -14.46 14.03
C LEU A 402 -7.92 -14.40 15.16
N PHE A 403 -6.82 -13.65 14.96
CA PHE A 403 -5.82 -13.43 16.00
C PHE A 403 -6.42 -12.69 17.21
N LEU A 404 -7.15 -11.61 16.96
CA LEU A 404 -7.81 -10.82 18.02
C LEU A 404 -8.83 -11.66 18.79
N ASP A 405 -9.63 -12.48 18.10
CA ASP A 405 -10.59 -13.38 18.75
C ASP A 405 -9.90 -14.40 19.65
N THR A 406 -8.80 -14.98 19.17
CA THR A 406 -7.99 -15.93 19.95
C THR A 406 -7.38 -15.26 21.19
N SER A 407 -6.81 -14.06 21.06
CA SER A 407 -6.26 -13.30 22.20
C SER A 407 -7.34 -12.97 23.23
N ALA A 408 -8.47 -12.43 22.76
CA ALA A 408 -9.60 -12.05 23.60
C ALA A 408 -10.17 -13.25 24.36
N ALA A 409 -10.26 -14.43 23.71
CA ALA A 409 -10.70 -15.66 24.36
C ALA A 409 -9.73 -16.10 25.47
N LEU A 410 -8.42 -16.10 25.22
CA LEU A 410 -7.40 -16.46 26.20
C LEU A 410 -7.39 -15.51 27.40
N GLU A 411 -7.50 -14.20 27.18
CA GLU A 411 -7.55 -13.22 28.26
C GLU A 411 -8.83 -13.33 29.08
N ARG A 412 -9.97 -13.57 28.42
CA ARG A 412 -11.25 -13.81 29.09
C ARG A 412 -11.18 -15.03 30.02
N ASP A 413 -10.59 -16.13 29.56
CA ASP A 413 -10.45 -17.34 30.37
C ASP A 413 -9.44 -17.16 31.52
N SER A 414 -8.30 -16.50 31.26
CA SER A 414 -7.33 -16.13 32.30
C SER A 414 -7.98 -15.28 33.39
N ARG A 415 -8.79 -14.30 32.98
CA ARG A 415 -9.50 -13.40 33.89
C ARG A 415 -10.59 -14.12 34.69
N ARG A 416 -11.33 -15.05 34.07
CA ARG A 416 -12.29 -15.91 34.78
C ARG A 416 -11.59 -16.75 35.84
N LEU A 417 -10.46 -17.36 35.50
CA LEU A 417 -9.65 -18.14 36.45
C LEU A 417 -9.14 -17.26 37.60
N ALA A 418 -8.56 -16.09 37.30
CA ALA A 418 -8.10 -15.13 38.29
C ALA A 418 -9.25 -14.67 39.22
N GLY A 419 -10.43 -14.43 38.65
CA GLY A 419 -11.65 -14.12 39.38
C GLY A 419 -12.04 -15.26 40.34
N THR A 420 -12.12 -16.49 39.84
CA THR A 420 -12.42 -17.69 40.65
C THR A 420 -11.41 -17.90 41.78
N LEU A 421 -10.11 -17.78 41.50
CA LEU A 421 -9.06 -17.88 42.52
C LEU A 421 -9.16 -16.77 43.56
N SER A 422 -9.51 -15.54 43.14
CA SER A 422 -9.69 -14.42 44.06
C SER A 422 -10.87 -14.65 45.01
N PHE A 423 -11.99 -15.18 44.52
CA PHE A 423 -13.12 -15.58 45.37
C PHE A 423 -12.76 -16.70 46.36
N ALA A 424 -12.00 -17.70 45.90
CA ALA A 424 -11.52 -18.77 46.78
C ALA A 424 -10.61 -18.20 47.89
N GLY A 425 -9.68 -17.31 47.54
CA GLY A 425 -8.82 -16.61 48.49
C GLY A 425 -9.60 -15.80 49.51
N ALA A 426 -10.61 -15.04 49.07
CA ALA A 426 -11.47 -14.28 49.96
C ALA A 426 -12.23 -15.17 50.96
N ALA A 427 -12.73 -16.33 50.51
CA ALA A 427 -13.42 -17.29 51.37
C ALA A 427 -12.49 -17.88 52.44
N VAL A 428 -11.26 -18.24 52.06
CA VAL A 428 -10.23 -18.73 52.99
C VAL A 428 -9.87 -17.66 54.03
N LEU A 429 -9.56 -16.44 53.59
CA LEU A 429 -9.22 -15.33 54.49
C LEU A 429 -10.39 -14.96 55.42
N GLY A 430 -11.62 -14.99 54.91
CA GLY A 430 -12.83 -14.76 55.71
C GLY A 430 -13.02 -15.82 56.78
N GLY A 431 -12.73 -17.09 56.47
CA GLY A 431 -12.72 -18.19 57.44
C GLY A 431 -11.68 -17.99 58.55
N PHE A 432 -10.45 -17.59 58.18
CA PHE A 432 -9.41 -17.26 59.17
C PHE A 432 -9.78 -16.05 60.03
N ALA A 433 -10.40 -15.02 59.45
CA ALA A 433 -10.89 -13.85 60.19
C ALA A 433 -11.92 -14.25 61.26
N ALA A 434 -12.88 -15.10 60.91
CA ALA A 434 -13.88 -15.62 61.85
C ALA A 434 -13.22 -16.38 63.02
N GLY A 435 -12.20 -17.20 62.73
CA GLY A 435 -11.40 -17.87 63.76
C GLY A 435 -10.63 -16.90 64.67
N ALA A 436 -10.05 -15.85 64.09
CA ALA A 436 -9.34 -14.81 64.85
C ALA A 436 -10.28 -14.01 65.77
N PHE A 437 -11.52 -13.75 65.36
CA PHE A 437 -12.53 -13.12 66.23
C PHE A 437 -13.06 -14.03 67.33
N ALA A 438 -13.01 -15.35 67.13
CA ALA A 438 -13.38 -16.32 68.16
C ALA A 438 -12.35 -16.44 69.30
N ASN A 439 -11.13 -15.90 69.12
CA ASN A 439 -10.07 -15.91 70.11
C ASN A 439 -9.91 -14.50 70.77
N PRO A 440 -10.10 -14.35 72.10
CA PRO A 440 -10.15 -13.05 72.78
C PRO A 440 -8.89 -12.16 72.70
N GLY A 441 -7.77 -12.63 72.13
CA GLY A 441 -6.50 -11.90 72.02
C GLY A 441 -6.09 -11.47 70.61
N SER A 442 -6.90 -11.71 69.58
CA SER A 442 -6.51 -11.52 68.16
C SER A 442 -7.46 -10.64 67.34
N SER A 443 -8.21 -9.74 67.98
CA SER A 443 -9.21 -8.88 67.31
C SER A 443 -8.64 -8.02 66.18
N ASP A 444 -7.44 -7.47 66.35
CA ASP A 444 -6.81 -6.59 65.36
C ASP A 444 -6.41 -7.37 64.10
N LEU A 445 -5.92 -8.60 64.27
CA LEU A 445 -5.63 -9.52 63.17
C LEU A 445 -6.92 -9.90 62.42
N GLY A 446 -8.03 -10.10 63.14
CA GLY A 446 -9.34 -10.36 62.55
C GLY A 446 -9.78 -9.25 61.57
N TRP A 447 -9.64 -7.98 61.96
CA TRP A 447 -9.98 -6.85 61.08
C TRP A 447 -9.05 -6.72 59.87
N VAL A 448 -7.75 -6.98 60.03
CA VAL A 448 -6.81 -7.03 58.90
C VAL A 448 -7.21 -8.10 57.88
N LEU A 449 -7.59 -9.29 58.34
CA LEU A 449 -8.03 -10.40 57.49
C LEU A 449 -9.37 -10.12 56.80
N VAL A 450 -10.31 -9.42 57.46
CA VAL A 450 -11.55 -8.94 56.82
C VAL A 450 -11.23 -7.95 55.70
N GLY A 451 -10.36 -6.98 55.95
CA GLY A 451 -9.93 -6.02 54.93
C GLY A 451 -9.28 -6.72 53.73
N ALA A 452 -8.39 -7.69 53.98
CA ALA A 452 -7.77 -8.51 52.93
C ALA A 452 -8.82 -9.33 52.16
N SER A 453 -9.75 -10.00 52.85
CA SER A 453 -10.85 -10.75 52.22
C SER A 453 -11.71 -9.86 51.31
N ALA A 454 -12.07 -8.66 51.77
CA ALA A 454 -12.82 -7.68 50.96
C ALA A 454 -12.04 -7.22 49.72
N ALA A 455 -10.72 -7.02 49.83
CA ALA A 455 -9.88 -6.69 48.68
C ALA A 455 -9.86 -7.83 47.64
N PHE A 456 -9.74 -9.09 48.08
CA PHE A 456 -9.81 -10.25 47.18
C PHE A 456 -11.19 -10.40 46.51
N LEU A 457 -12.29 -10.10 47.21
CA LEU A 457 -13.63 -10.05 46.58
C LEU A 457 -13.70 -8.96 45.52
N GLY A 458 -13.18 -7.77 45.82
CA GLY A 458 -13.11 -6.65 44.88
C GLY A 458 -12.34 -7.02 43.61
N LEU A 459 -11.17 -7.63 43.76
CA LEU A 459 -10.35 -8.14 42.65
C LEU A 459 -11.09 -9.22 41.84
N GLY A 460 -11.81 -10.13 42.52
CA GLY A 460 -12.60 -11.17 41.88
C GLY A 460 -13.73 -10.60 41.01
N VAL A 461 -14.46 -9.62 41.54
CA VAL A 461 -15.54 -8.92 40.79
C VAL A 461 -14.97 -8.09 39.64
N SER A 462 -13.90 -7.33 39.88
CA SER A 462 -13.27 -6.52 38.82
C SER A 462 -12.77 -7.40 37.69
N ALA A 463 -12.16 -8.54 38.02
CA ALA A 463 -11.78 -9.53 37.02
C ALA A 463 -13.02 -10.02 36.25
N LEU A 464 -14.12 -10.41 36.88
CA LEU A 464 -15.24 -10.93 36.08
C LEU A 464 -15.98 -9.89 35.22
N VAL A 465 -16.01 -8.62 35.63
CA VAL A 465 -16.87 -7.59 35.02
C VAL A 465 -16.14 -6.73 33.98
N ILE A 466 -14.86 -6.45 34.17
CA ILE A 466 -14.14 -5.49 33.32
C ILE A 466 -13.55 -6.22 32.11
N PRO A 467 -14.00 -5.92 30.87
CA PRO A 467 -13.44 -6.51 29.67
C PRO A 467 -11.95 -6.17 29.54
N SER A 468 -11.19 -7.11 28.96
CA SER A 468 -9.77 -6.95 28.72
C SER A 468 -9.55 -5.98 27.55
N GLU A 469 -8.33 -5.48 27.40
CA GLU A 469 -7.97 -4.64 26.25
C GLU A 469 -8.14 -5.39 24.93
N SER A 470 -7.76 -6.68 24.88
CA SER A 470 -7.98 -7.50 23.69
C SER A 470 -9.47 -7.67 23.35
N GLU A 471 -10.34 -7.80 24.36
CA GLU A 471 -11.79 -7.90 24.14
C GLU A 471 -12.39 -6.59 23.62
N ARG A 472 -11.92 -5.44 24.14
CA ARG A 472 -12.35 -4.14 23.63
C ARG A 472 -11.87 -3.92 22.20
N LEU A 473 -10.61 -4.24 21.93
CA LEU A 473 -10.02 -4.12 20.60
C LEU A 473 -10.74 -4.99 19.57
N LEU A 474 -11.11 -6.23 19.93
CA LEU A 474 -11.92 -7.10 19.07
C LEU A 474 -13.32 -6.51 18.80
N ASP A 475 -13.99 -5.98 19.83
CA ASP A 475 -15.33 -5.38 19.68
C ASP A 475 -15.29 -4.10 18.83
N GLU A 476 -14.22 -3.31 18.93
CA GLU A 476 -13.97 -2.17 18.04
C GLU A 476 -13.65 -2.62 16.61
N TYR A 477 -12.79 -3.62 16.45
CA TYR A 477 -12.44 -4.18 15.14
C TYR A 477 -13.67 -4.72 14.40
N ALA A 478 -14.57 -5.41 15.11
CA ALA A 478 -15.80 -5.96 14.55
C ALA A 478 -16.80 -4.89 14.05
N LYS A 479 -16.65 -3.62 14.47
CA LYS A 479 -17.51 -2.50 14.04
C LYS A 479 -17.00 -1.83 12.76
N HIS A 480 -15.78 -2.12 12.31
CA HIS A 480 -15.24 -1.51 11.10
C HIS A 480 -15.92 -2.03 9.82
N ASP A 481 -15.96 -1.18 8.80
CA ASP A 481 -16.42 -1.54 7.47
C ASP A 481 -15.26 -2.16 6.66
N PHE A 482 -15.43 -3.42 6.28
CA PHE A 482 -14.47 -4.16 5.45
C PHE A 482 -14.90 -4.29 3.98
N SER A 483 -16.01 -3.64 3.60
CA SER A 483 -16.61 -3.77 2.26
C SER A 483 -15.76 -3.14 1.17
N ASN A 484 -15.06 -2.05 1.48
CA ASN A 484 -14.18 -1.33 0.57
C ASN A 484 -12.71 -1.42 1.01
N GLU A 485 -11.78 -1.33 0.05
CA GLU A 485 -10.36 -1.56 0.31
C GLU A 485 -9.73 -0.49 1.20
N ALA A 486 -10.09 0.78 1.02
CA ALA A 486 -9.54 1.88 1.81
C ALA A 486 -9.96 1.80 3.30
N ALA A 487 -11.24 1.55 3.58
CA ALA A 487 -11.76 1.38 4.94
C ALA A 487 -11.17 0.14 5.61
N ARG A 488 -11.06 -0.98 4.87
CA ARG A 488 -10.40 -2.18 5.35
C ARG A 488 -8.93 -1.93 5.68
N ALA A 489 -8.20 -1.24 4.81
CA ALA A 489 -6.80 -0.93 5.00
C ALA A 489 -6.57 0.00 6.21
N SER A 490 -7.43 1.00 6.39
CA SER A 490 -7.43 1.88 7.56
C SER A 490 -7.77 1.13 8.85
N ALA A 491 -8.83 0.30 8.85
CA ALA A 491 -9.24 -0.51 9.99
C ALA A 491 -8.13 -1.47 10.45
N VAL A 492 -7.55 -2.22 9.52
CA VAL A 492 -6.44 -3.15 9.81
C VAL A 492 -5.23 -2.39 10.34
N SER A 493 -4.77 -1.34 9.65
CA SER A 493 -3.57 -0.60 10.05
C SER A 493 -3.73 0.11 11.40
N GLY A 494 -4.90 0.67 11.68
CA GLY A 494 -5.22 1.28 12.97
C GLY A 494 -5.23 0.27 14.11
N THR A 495 -5.86 -0.89 13.88
CA THR A 495 -5.97 -1.96 14.88
C THR A 495 -4.62 -2.61 15.17
N GLU A 496 -3.77 -2.82 14.16
CA GLU A 496 -2.40 -3.31 14.36
C GLU A 496 -1.56 -2.33 15.22
N ALA A 497 -1.72 -1.02 14.99
CA ALA A 497 -1.01 -0.01 15.77
C ALA A 497 -1.46 0.00 17.24
N GLU A 498 -2.76 -0.16 17.49
CA GLU A 498 -3.30 -0.26 18.84
C GLU A 498 -2.90 -1.57 19.51
N LEU A 499 -2.93 -2.69 18.79
CA LEU A 499 -2.45 -4.00 19.28
C LEU A 499 -0.97 -3.92 19.70
N ALA A 500 -0.14 -3.25 18.90
CA ALA A 500 1.27 -3.03 19.24
C ALA A 500 1.43 -2.20 20.52
N ALA A 501 0.66 -1.13 20.67
CA ALA A 501 0.68 -0.28 21.86
C ALA A 501 0.25 -1.05 23.12
N ILE A 502 -0.81 -1.86 23.03
CA ILE A 502 -1.27 -2.72 24.13
C ILE A 502 -0.20 -3.74 24.49
N ALA A 503 0.39 -4.42 23.50
CA ALA A 503 1.45 -5.41 23.74
C ALA A 503 2.67 -4.79 24.44
N ASP A 504 3.08 -3.58 24.06
CA ASP A 504 4.17 -2.86 24.72
C ASP A 504 3.82 -2.44 26.16
N ASP A 505 2.59 -2.01 26.43
CA ASP A 505 2.16 -1.65 27.79
C ASP A 505 2.16 -2.87 28.73
N TRP A 506 1.65 -4.01 28.27
CA TRP A 506 1.68 -5.26 29.04
C TRP A 506 3.09 -5.77 29.30
N LYS A 507 4.00 -5.57 28.35
CA LYS A 507 5.42 -5.89 28.52
C LYS A 507 6.06 -5.05 29.62
N VAL A 508 5.77 -3.75 29.68
CA VAL A 508 6.23 -2.86 30.76
C VAL A 508 5.59 -3.24 32.09
N THR A 509 4.28 -3.49 32.11
CA THR A 509 3.53 -3.90 33.30
C THR A 509 4.11 -5.17 33.91
N ARG A 510 4.41 -6.18 33.09
CA ARG A 510 5.08 -7.41 33.51
C ARG A 510 6.43 -7.16 34.17
N GLN A 511 7.24 -6.25 33.61
CA GLN A 511 8.54 -5.87 34.17
C GLN A 511 8.41 -5.20 35.53
N ILE A 512 7.42 -4.32 35.69
CA ILE A 512 7.14 -3.64 36.96
C ILE A 512 6.67 -4.65 38.02
N ILE A 513 5.70 -5.52 37.68
CA ILE A 513 5.18 -6.53 38.60
C ILE A 513 6.28 -7.51 39.00
N GLY A 514 7.01 -8.06 38.01
CA GLY A 514 8.11 -8.99 38.25
C GLY A 514 9.21 -8.38 39.12
N GLY A 515 9.64 -7.15 38.83
CA GLY A 515 10.62 -6.42 39.63
C GLY A 515 10.14 -6.14 41.06
N SER A 516 8.86 -5.79 41.21
CA SER A 516 8.25 -5.54 42.53
C SER A 516 8.19 -6.82 43.38
N LEU A 517 7.81 -7.96 42.79
CA LEU A 517 7.78 -9.25 43.49
C LEU A 517 9.18 -9.68 43.96
N ILE A 518 10.21 -9.45 43.14
CA ILE A 518 11.62 -9.69 43.51
C ILE A 518 12.04 -8.74 44.66
N GLY A 519 11.66 -7.46 44.60
CA GLY A 519 11.95 -6.49 45.66
C GLY A 519 11.28 -6.86 47.00
N ILE A 520 10.01 -7.24 46.98
CA ILE A 520 9.26 -7.69 48.16
C ILE A 520 9.87 -8.98 48.71
N SER A 521 10.21 -9.94 47.83
CA SER A 521 10.92 -11.16 48.22
C SER A 521 12.22 -10.87 48.97
N GLY A 522 13.04 -9.94 48.46
CA GLY A 522 14.28 -9.52 49.12
C GLY A 522 14.03 -8.98 50.53
N LEU A 523 12.96 -8.20 50.73
CA LEU A 523 12.56 -7.72 52.06
C LEU A 523 12.08 -8.86 52.97
N SER A 524 11.23 -9.76 52.47
CA SER A 524 10.72 -10.90 53.23
C SER A 524 11.80 -11.89 53.66
N LEU A 525 12.87 -12.04 52.87
CA LEU A 525 14.02 -12.90 53.19
C LEU A 525 15.02 -12.25 54.16
N THR A 526 15.16 -10.92 54.12
CA THR A 526 16.14 -10.18 54.94
C THR A 526 15.61 -9.75 56.31
N LEU A 527 14.33 -9.44 56.43
CA LEU A 527 13.70 -9.03 57.70
C LEU A 527 13.84 -10.04 58.85
N PRO A 528 13.69 -11.36 58.63
CA PRO A 528 13.92 -12.36 59.68
C PRO A 528 15.40 -12.45 60.10
N VAL A 529 16.32 -12.26 59.14
CA VAL A 529 17.78 -12.35 59.34
C VAL A 529 18.34 -11.13 60.08
N LEU A 530 17.77 -9.94 59.85
CA LEU A 530 18.20 -8.68 60.47
C LEU A 530 17.68 -8.45 61.90
N GLY A 531 16.99 -9.42 62.50
CA GLY A 531 16.77 -9.43 63.94
C GLY A 531 15.61 -8.55 64.43
N PHE A 532 14.41 -8.69 63.85
CA PHE A 532 13.15 -8.37 64.55
C PHE A 532 12.66 -9.52 65.46
N ALA A 533 13.57 -10.42 65.85
CA ALA A 533 13.31 -11.59 66.70
C ALA A 533 13.03 -11.24 68.19
N GLY A 534 13.06 -9.96 68.58
CA GLY A 534 12.85 -9.52 69.96
C GLY A 534 11.41 -9.20 70.36
N ALA A 535 10.45 -9.14 69.43
CA ALA A 535 9.13 -8.55 69.70
C ALA A 535 7.91 -9.47 69.50
N LEU A 536 8.06 -10.70 69.01
CA LEU A 536 6.93 -11.62 68.77
C LEU A 536 7.23 -13.03 69.31
N PRO A 537 6.41 -13.60 70.22
CA PRO A 537 6.64 -14.91 70.84
C PRO A 537 6.47 -16.13 69.91
N MET A 538 6.30 -15.92 68.59
CA MET A 538 6.07 -16.98 67.58
C MET A 538 7.23 -17.08 66.57
N ALA A 539 8.46 -16.80 67.01
CA ALA A 539 9.60 -16.47 66.14
C ALA A 539 10.06 -17.59 65.19
N ASP A 540 9.90 -18.87 65.53
CA ASP A 540 10.41 -19.96 64.67
C ASP A 540 9.47 -20.27 63.49
N GLU A 541 8.20 -20.62 63.72
CA GLU A 541 7.29 -20.99 62.62
C GLU A 541 6.93 -19.82 61.71
N ALA A 542 6.76 -18.61 62.26
CA ALA A 542 6.45 -17.43 61.47
C ALA A 542 7.64 -16.98 60.59
N GLY A 543 8.88 -17.17 61.07
CA GLY A 543 10.09 -16.89 60.30
C GLY A 543 10.24 -17.82 59.10
N TYR A 544 10.00 -19.12 59.28
CA TYR A 544 9.99 -20.09 58.18
C TYR A 544 8.87 -19.83 57.17
N LEU A 545 7.68 -19.42 57.63
CA LEU A 545 6.57 -19.04 56.75
C LEU A 545 6.93 -17.81 55.89
N MET A 546 7.51 -16.78 56.50
CA MET A 546 7.93 -15.55 55.80
C MET A 546 9.07 -15.81 54.81
N ALA A 547 10.04 -16.67 55.18
CA ALA A 547 11.10 -17.08 54.27
C ALA A 547 10.54 -17.90 53.09
N GLY A 548 9.63 -18.84 53.36
CA GLY A 548 8.94 -19.61 52.33
C GLY A 548 8.13 -18.74 51.37
N LEU A 549 7.41 -17.74 51.89
CA LEU A 549 6.70 -16.75 51.08
C LEU A 549 7.67 -15.91 50.24
N GLY A 550 8.80 -15.49 50.83
CA GLY A 550 9.86 -14.78 50.12
C GLY A 550 10.42 -15.58 48.94
N VAL A 551 10.76 -16.86 49.13
CA VAL A 551 11.22 -17.75 48.04
C VAL A 551 10.14 -17.92 46.96
N GLY A 552 8.87 -18.07 47.36
CA GLY A 552 7.75 -18.17 46.43
C GLY A 552 7.57 -16.90 45.57
N LEU A 553 7.63 -15.72 46.18
CA LEU A 553 7.56 -14.44 45.47
C LEU A 553 8.76 -14.21 44.55
N LEU A 554 9.96 -14.68 44.93
CA LEU A 554 11.14 -14.63 44.07
C LEU A 554 10.93 -15.45 42.80
N GLY A 555 10.47 -16.70 42.96
CA GLY A 555 10.19 -17.60 41.86
C GLY A 555 9.12 -17.04 40.93
N LEU A 556 8.04 -16.49 41.49
CA LEU A 556 6.96 -15.85 40.72
C LEU A 556 7.45 -14.60 39.99
N GLY A 557 8.26 -13.76 40.64
CA GLY A 557 8.84 -12.55 40.03
C GLY A 557 9.77 -12.89 38.87
N ILE A 558 10.65 -13.89 39.03
CA ILE A 558 11.51 -14.38 37.94
C ILE A 558 10.66 -14.96 36.80
N HIS A 559 9.64 -15.77 37.11
CA HIS A 559 8.75 -16.31 36.09
C HIS A 559 8.02 -15.22 35.31
N MET A 560 7.52 -14.18 36.01
CA MET A 560 6.95 -13.00 35.36
C MET A 560 7.96 -12.31 34.45
N LEU A 561 9.21 -12.11 34.86
CA LEU A 561 10.20 -11.42 34.01
C LEU A 561 10.68 -12.23 32.80
N THR A 562 10.67 -13.57 32.88
CA THR A 562 11.41 -14.41 31.93
C THR A 562 10.57 -15.45 31.18
N GLY A 563 9.43 -15.86 31.71
CA GLY A 563 8.68 -17.00 31.18
C GLY A 563 7.19 -16.78 30.96
N TYR A 564 6.60 -15.72 31.50
CA TYR A 564 5.17 -15.44 31.36
C TYR A 564 4.95 -14.41 30.25
N GLU A 565 4.39 -14.75 29.11
CA GLU A 565 3.93 -13.78 28.11
C GLU A 565 2.42 -13.60 28.22
N TYR A 566 1.97 -12.35 28.25
CA TYR A 566 0.53 -12.07 28.17
C TYR A 566 -0.01 -12.56 26.82
N PRO A 567 -1.27 -13.05 26.76
CA PRO A 567 -1.84 -13.54 25.51
C PRO A 567 -1.77 -12.51 24.38
N VAL A 568 -1.99 -11.22 24.67
CA VAL A 568 -1.85 -10.15 23.68
C VAL A 568 -0.42 -10.00 23.15
N GLU A 569 0.60 -10.11 24.01
CA GLU A 569 2.01 -10.10 23.58
C GLU A 569 2.29 -11.26 22.62
N ARG A 570 1.88 -12.48 23.01
CA ARG A 570 2.07 -13.66 22.17
C ARG A 570 1.31 -13.55 20.85
N THR A 571 0.09 -13.01 20.88
CA THR A 571 -0.74 -12.88 19.68
C THR A 571 -0.14 -11.86 18.73
N PHE A 572 0.31 -10.71 19.24
CA PHE A 572 1.10 -9.76 18.48
C PHE A 572 2.32 -10.48 17.89
N GLU A 573 3.11 -11.19 18.68
CA GLU A 573 4.29 -11.91 18.18
C GLU A 573 3.98 -12.96 17.10
N LEU A 574 2.87 -13.70 17.22
CA LEU A 574 2.43 -14.68 16.23
C LEU A 574 1.93 -14.01 14.96
N GLU A 575 1.21 -12.89 15.09
CA GLU A 575 0.82 -12.06 13.96
C GLU A 575 2.07 -11.54 13.24
N GLN A 576 3.01 -10.95 13.99
CA GLN A 576 4.31 -10.53 13.52
C GLN A 576 5.03 -11.69 12.80
N GLN A 577 5.09 -12.90 13.38
CA GLN A 577 5.68 -14.09 12.75
C GLN A 577 4.93 -14.58 11.50
N SER A 578 3.61 -14.47 11.45
CA SER A 578 2.82 -14.80 10.26
C SER A 578 3.07 -13.80 9.13
N LEU A 579 3.40 -12.57 9.50
CA LEU A 579 3.93 -11.53 8.62
C LEU A 579 5.46 -11.69 8.42
N GLY A 580 6.10 -12.65 9.12
CA GLY A 580 7.49 -13.10 9.10
C GLY A 580 8.51 -12.35 10.00
N ARG A 581 8.08 -11.44 10.90
CA ARG A 581 8.84 -10.33 11.54
C ARG A 581 9.95 -10.75 12.52
N ARG A 582 10.29 -12.03 12.61
CA ARG A 582 11.21 -12.58 13.64
C ARG A 582 12.48 -13.26 13.15
N LEU A 583 12.69 -13.46 11.84
CA LEU A 583 13.87 -14.20 11.38
C LEU A 583 15.20 -13.42 11.41
N ASP A 584 15.19 -12.11 11.64
CA ASP A 584 16.41 -11.27 11.61
C ASP A 584 17.06 -10.99 12.98
N ARG A 585 16.47 -11.41 14.11
CA ARG A 585 17.09 -11.15 15.43
C ARG A 585 18.16 -12.16 15.86
N ASP A 586 18.24 -13.32 15.21
CA ASP A 586 19.20 -14.37 15.60
C ASP A 586 20.43 -14.49 14.70
N VAL A 587 20.55 -13.66 13.65
CA VAL A 587 21.69 -13.75 12.69
C VAL A 587 22.78 -12.69 12.92
N ASP A 588 22.49 -11.56 13.58
CA ASP A 588 23.51 -10.56 13.93
C ASP A 588 23.80 -10.56 15.44
N GLY A 589 24.64 -11.51 15.85
CA GLY A 589 25.25 -11.58 17.18
C GLY A 589 26.24 -10.44 17.44
N ARG A 590 25.79 -9.18 17.40
CA ARG A 590 26.52 -8.05 17.97
C ARG A 590 25.64 -7.36 19.01
N GLU A 591 26.05 -7.52 20.26
CA GLU A 591 25.59 -6.73 21.40
C GLU A 591 25.73 -5.24 21.08
N GLU A 592 24.63 -4.57 20.75
CA GLU A 592 24.51 -3.14 20.99
C GLU A 592 24.17 -2.95 22.48
N ARG A 593 25.21 -2.62 23.26
CA ARG A 593 25.04 -2.08 24.60
C ARG A 593 24.30 -0.74 24.50
N PRO A 594 23.18 -0.54 25.21
CA PRO A 594 22.60 0.78 25.34
C PRO A 594 23.44 1.60 26.33
N ASP A 595 24.02 2.70 25.84
CA ASP A 595 24.60 3.75 26.67
C ASP A 595 23.53 4.30 27.63
N ARG A 596 23.66 3.97 28.91
CA ARG A 596 22.96 4.67 30.02
C ARG A 596 23.99 5.40 30.86
N PRO A 597 23.90 6.73 31.04
CA PRO A 597 24.68 7.43 32.05
C PRO A 597 23.84 7.58 33.32
N TRP A 598 24.07 6.71 34.30
CA TRP A 598 23.89 7.08 35.71
C TRP A 598 24.86 6.27 36.58
N MET A 599 26.03 6.86 36.85
CA MET A 599 26.85 6.49 38.00
C MET A 599 26.45 7.40 39.16
N LEU A 600 25.77 6.85 40.17
CA LEU A 600 25.79 7.42 41.51
C LEU A 600 27.08 6.95 42.18
N SER A 601 28.06 7.84 42.19
CA SER A 601 29.29 7.74 42.98
C SER A 601 28.95 7.86 44.47
N PHE A 602 29.04 6.76 45.21
CA PHE A 602 29.27 6.80 46.65
C PHE A 602 30.77 6.75 46.91
N GLY A 603 31.31 7.83 47.46
CA GLY A 603 32.72 7.95 47.84
C GLY A 603 33.02 9.32 48.45
N GLY A 604 32.87 9.43 49.78
CA GLY A 604 33.16 10.64 50.53
C GLY A 604 33.24 10.36 52.02
N SER A 605 34.45 9.99 52.45
CA SER A 605 34.94 9.74 53.81
C SER A 605 34.59 10.82 54.85
N PHE A 606 34.08 10.38 56.00
CA PHE A 606 34.63 10.57 57.36
C PHE A 606 34.05 9.53 58.32
#